data_AF-A0A078BNR9-F1
#
_entry.id   AF-A0A078BNR9-F1
#
_cell.length_a   1.000
_cell.length_b   1.000
_cell.length_c   1.000
_cell.angle_alpha   90.00
_cell.angle_beta   90.00
_cell.angle_gamma   90.00
#
_symmetry.space_group_name_H-M   'P 1'
#
loop_
_entity.id
_entity.type
_entity.pdbx_description
1 polymer ?
#
loop_
_entity_poly.entity_id
_entity_poly.type
_entity_poly.pdbx_seq_one_letter_code
_entity_poly.pdbx_strand_id
1 'polypeptide(L)'
;MSCPDSSRSARYSLWRGLLAAVSGLYLAGALSGCAALLPRGEAQTSKPWSNFSQAHAAYERITPYRTTTAQLRQEGIDPLTTPNITILNYADIVRRLLPPSGNDLALDPGIRDCMQAQTACRGFEIDQRHIDRKRVGNFWLDFLDFRRETITTGWRFNMLLLVVDDRVVYKLWGGQPEISEVETTRNPLGPLQGFGQSVLGRY
;
A
#
# COMPACT_ATOMS: atom_id res chain seq x y z
N MET A 1 65.06 -39.43 38.25
CA MET A 1 64.36 -39.61 36.96
C MET A 1 62.86 -39.49 37.21
N SER A 2 62.23 -38.43 36.72
CA SER A 2 60.79 -38.19 36.88
C SER A 2 60.05 -38.71 35.64
N CYS A 3 59.11 -39.63 35.82
CA CYS A 3 58.21 -40.10 34.77
C CYS A 3 57.09 -39.07 34.52
N PRO A 4 56.66 -38.84 33.26
CA PRO A 4 55.58 -37.91 32.97
C PRO A 4 54.21 -38.57 33.21
N ASP A 5 53.31 -37.81 33.84
CA ASP A 5 51.94 -38.18 34.21
C ASP A 5 51.02 -38.18 32.97
N SER A 6 50.64 -39.38 32.50
CA SER A 6 49.81 -39.61 31.30
C SER A 6 48.31 -39.40 31.53
N SER A 7 47.87 -39.05 32.73
CA SER A 7 46.44 -38.96 33.08
C SER A 7 45.79 -37.61 32.73
N ARG A 8 46.61 -36.55 32.56
CA ARG A 8 46.11 -35.20 32.26
C ARG A 8 45.70 -35.02 30.79
N SER A 9 46.41 -35.62 29.84
CA SER A 9 46.20 -35.43 28.39
C SER A 9 44.85 -35.99 27.89
N ALA A 10 44.36 -37.08 28.47
CA ALA A 10 43.10 -37.71 28.07
C ALA A 10 41.85 -36.89 28.49
N ARG A 11 41.93 -36.15 29.61
CA ARG A 11 40.82 -35.31 30.08
C ARG A 11 40.65 -34.05 29.22
N TYR A 12 41.75 -33.52 28.66
CA TYR A 12 41.70 -32.37 27.74
C TYR A 12 41.12 -32.71 26.36
N SER A 13 41.31 -33.93 25.84
CA SER A 13 40.74 -34.31 24.53
C SER A 13 39.23 -34.50 24.57
N LEU A 14 38.71 -35.08 25.67
CA LEU A 14 37.28 -35.27 25.90
C LEU A 14 36.55 -33.93 26.09
N TRP A 15 37.15 -32.98 26.81
CA TRP A 15 36.59 -31.63 26.99
C TRP A 15 36.60 -30.80 25.70
N ARG A 16 37.64 -30.96 24.86
CA ARG A 16 37.69 -30.33 23.52
C ARG A 16 36.62 -30.88 22.58
N GLY A 17 36.36 -32.20 22.61
CA GLY A 17 35.29 -32.81 21.83
C GLY A 17 33.90 -32.32 22.24
N LEU A 18 33.66 -32.18 23.55
CA LEU A 18 32.40 -31.68 24.11
C LEU A 18 32.18 -30.19 23.82
N LEU A 19 33.22 -29.36 23.95
CA LEU A 19 33.17 -27.94 23.57
C LEU A 19 32.96 -27.77 22.06
N ALA A 20 33.61 -28.57 21.22
CA ALA A 20 33.42 -28.52 19.77
C ALA A 20 31.99 -28.93 19.37
N ALA A 21 31.41 -29.95 20.02
CA ALA A 21 30.04 -30.38 19.77
C ALA A 21 29.01 -29.33 20.18
N VAL A 22 29.18 -28.69 21.34
CA VAL A 22 28.32 -27.58 21.79
C VAL A 22 28.44 -26.37 20.85
N SER A 23 29.65 -26.06 20.40
CA SER A 23 29.90 -24.98 19.43
C SER A 23 29.22 -25.25 18.09
N GLY A 24 29.29 -26.50 17.60
CA GLY A 24 28.62 -26.90 16.35
C GLY A 24 27.10 -26.82 16.43
N LEU A 25 26.52 -27.14 17.60
CA LEU A 25 25.08 -27.07 17.82
C LEU A 25 24.57 -25.62 17.90
N TYR A 26 25.34 -24.71 18.53
CA TYR A 26 25.05 -23.27 18.52
C TYR A 26 25.14 -22.66 17.12
N LEU A 27 26.12 -23.08 16.32
CA LEU A 27 26.30 -22.59 14.95
C LEU A 27 25.17 -23.07 14.02
N ALA A 28 24.70 -24.31 14.19
CA ALA A 28 23.56 -24.85 13.45
C ALA A 28 22.24 -24.16 13.82
N GLY A 29 22.02 -23.85 15.10
CA GLY A 29 20.84 -23.11 15.57
C GLY A 29 20.79 -21.65 15.08
N ALA A 30 21.94 -21.00 14.91
CA ALA A 30 22.03 -19.63 14.42
C ALA A 30 21.65 -19.48 12.94
N LEU A 31 21.83 -20.53 12.12
CA LEU A 31 21.57 -20.48 10.67
C LEU A 31 20.10 -20.70 10.30
N SER A 32 19.29 -21.32 11.17
CA SER A 32 17.87 -21.61 10.89
C SER A 32 16.90 -20.45 11.16
N GLY A 33 17.37 -19.30 11.67
CA GLY A 33 16.52 -18.17 12.08
C GLY A 33 16.15 -17.14 10.99
N CYS A 34 16.75 -17.17 9.80
CA CYS A 34 16.71 -16.01 8.89
C CYS A 34 15.47 -15.90 7.99
N ALA A 35 14.62 -16.92 7.90
CA ALA A 35 13.43 -16.86 7.03
C ALA A 35 12.31 -15.94 7.56
N ALA A 36 12.29 -15.66 8.87
CA ALA A 36 11.28 -14.82 9.50
C ALA A 36 11.57 -13.31 9.41
N LEU A 37 12.74 -12.89 8.89
CA LEU A 37 13.20 -11.49 8.92
C LEU A 37 12.83 -10.67 7.67
N LEU A 38 12.08 -11.24 6.73
CA LEU A 38 11.67 -10.53 5.52
C LEU A 38 10.70 -9.39 5.87
N PRO A 39 10.99 -8.14 5.48
CA PRO A 39 10.14 -7.01 5.81
C PRO A 39 8.79 -7.12 5.09
N ARG A 40 7.73 -6.78 5.81
CA ARG A 40 6.37 -6.66 5.28
C ARG A 40 5.99 -5.18 5.35
N GLY A 41 5.36 -4.69 4.30
CA GLY A 41 4.88 -3.32 4.24
C GLY A 41 3.39 -3.31 4.00
N GLU A 42 2.63 -2.64 4.86
CA GLU A 42 1.21 -2.41 4.66
C GLU A 42 0.97 -0.92 4.43
N ALA A 43 0.23 -0.60 3.37
CA ALA A 43 -0.21 0.75 3.09
C ALA A 43 -1.74 0.79 3.13
N GLN A 44 -2.27 1.35 4.22
CA GLN A 44 -3.70 1.60 4.40
C GLN A 44 -3.97 3.10 4.42
N THR A 45 -4.89 3.57 3.59
CA THR A 45 -5.50 4.90 3.78
C THR A 45 -6.46 4.81 4.99
N SER A 46 -6.44 5.82 5.88
CA SER A 46 -7.32 5.85 7.07
C SER A 46 -8.78 5.67 6.65
N LYS A 47 -9.45 4.68 7.28
CA LYS A 47 -10.66 4.04 6.76
C LYS A 47 -11.92 4.87 7.01
N PRO A 48 -12.81 4.92 5.98
CA PRO A 48 -14.24 4.75 6.19
C PRO A 48 -14.69 3.29 6.00
N TRP A 49 -14.13 2.52 5.04
CA TRP A 49 -14.55 1.13 4.78
C TRP A 49 -13.46 0.08 5.02
N SER A 50 -13.85 -1.15 5.37
CA SER A 50 -12.90 -2.24 5.63
C SER A 50 -12.51 -3.05 4.38
N ASN A 51 -13.37 -3.08 3.37
CA ASN A 51 -13.16 -3.83 2.13
C ASN A 51 -13.91 -3.16 0.96
N PHE A 52 -13.60 -3.62 -0.26
CA PHE A 52 -14.20 -3.08 -1.49
C PHE A 52 -15.73 -3.21 -1.51
N SER A 53 -16.30 -4.33 -1.06
CA SER A 53 -17.75 -4.55 -1.14
C SER A 53 -18.54 -3.60 -0.23
N GLN A 54 -17.99 -3.25 0.94
CA GLN A 54 -18.58 -2.22 1.81
C GLN A 54 -18.55 -0.84 1.17
N ALA A 55 -17.45 -0.48 0.51
CA ALA A 55 -17.34 0.79 -0.20
C ALA A 55 -18.35 0.87 -1.36
N HIS A 56 -18.46 -0.21 -2.15
CA HIS A 56 -19.46 -0.31 -3.22
C HIS A 56 -20.90 -0.26 -2.68
N ALA A 57 -21.19 -0.94 -1.56
CA ALA A 57 -22.51 -0.90 -0.94
C ALA A 57 -22.86 0.49 -0.37
N ALA A 58 -21.89 1.27 0.09
CA ALA A 58 -22.11 2.66 0.46
C ALA A 58 -22.44 3.52 -0.78
N TYR A 59 -21.72 3.33 -1.88
CA TYR A 59 -22.00 4.01 -3.15
C TYR A 59 -23.41 3.70 -3.69
N GLU A 60 -23.86 2.45 -3.61
CA GLU A 60 -25.19 2.04 -4.09
C GLU A 60 -26.33 2.72 -3.32
N ARG A 61 -26.14 2.98 -2.03
CA ARG A 61 -27.14 3.65 -1.18
C ARG A 61 -27.32 5.14 -1.52
N ILE A 62 -26.32 5.77 -2.12
CA ILE A 62 -26.39 7.18 -2.50
C ILE A 62 -27.25 7.31 -3.75
N THR A 63 -28.33 8.07 -3.67
CA THR A 63 -29.23 8.32 -4.81
C THR A 63 -29.16 9.80 -5.20
N PRO A 64 -28.72 10.13 -6.43
CA PRO A 64 -28.73 11.51 -6.93
C PRO A 64 -30.10 12.17 -6.77
N TYR A 65 -30.09 13.47 -6.46
CA TYR A 65 -31.23 14.35 -6.18
C TYR A 65 -32.05 14.00 -4.91
N ARG A 66 -31.75 12.88 -4.25
CA ARG A 66 -32.42 12.44 -3.01
C ARG A 66 -31.51 12.47 -1.79
N THR A 67 -30.28 11.98 -1.92
CA THR A 67 -29.34 11.91 -0.80
C THR A 67 -28.81 13.30 -0.44
N THR A 68 -28.86 13.62 0.85
CA THR A 68 -28.40 14.90 1.40
C THR A 68 -27.00 14.80 1.98
N THR A 69 -26.31 15.94 2.12
CA THR A 69 -25.00 16.00 2.81
C THR A 69 -25.08 15.54 4.26
N ALA A 70 -26.22 15.75 4.93
CA ALA A 70 -26.45 15.24 6.27
C ALA A 70 -26.48 13.70 6.31
N GLN A 71 -27.11 13.05 5.32
CA GLN A 71 -27.08 11.58 5.20
C GLN A 71 -25.70 11.07 4.85
N LEU A 72 -24.97 11.75 3.97
CA LEU A 72 -23.57 11.40 3.67
C LEU A 72 -22.70 11.44 4.94
N ARG A 73 -22.88 12.45 5.79
CA ARG A 73 -22.18 12.55 7.08
C ARG A 73 -22.50 11.38 8.01
N GLN A 74 -23.75 10.91 8.05
CA GLN A 74 -24.13 9.73 8.84
C GLN A 74 -23.47 8.45 8.34
N GLU A 75 -23.20 8.35 7.04
CA GLU A 75 -22.45 7.25 6.41
C GLU A 75 -20.92 7.45 6.51
N GLY A 76 -20.44 8.47 7.23
CA GLY A 76 -19.01 8.77 7.39
C GLY A 76 -18.38 9.41 6.15
N ILE A 77 -19.18 9.95 5.24
CA ILE A 77 -18.73 10.68 4.04
C ILE A 77 -18.90 12.18 4.33
N ASP A 78 -17.94 12.75 5.04
CA ASP A 78 -17.87 14.18 5.30
C ASP A 78 -16.41 14.66 5.28
N PRO A 79 -16.02 15.57 4.37
CA PRO A 79 -14.64 16.02 4.26
C PRO A 79 -14.11 16.79 5.47
N LEU A 80 -15.00 17.26 6.35
CA LEU A 80 -14.59 18.00 7.56
C LEU A 80 -14.28 17.09 8.75
N THR A 81 -14.81 15.86 8.74
CA THR A 81 -14.73 14.94 9.88
C THR A 81 -14.05 13.62 9.52
N THR A 82 -14.13 13.21 8.26
CA THR A 82 -13.50 11.99 7.75
C THR A 82 -12.22 12.34 6.98
N PRO A 83 -11.06 11.74 7.34
CA PRO A 83 -9.82 11.98 6.64
C PRO A 83 -9.84 11.38 5.22
N ASN A 84 -8.97 11.91 4.34
CA ASN A 84 -8.78 11.42 2.97
C ASN A 84 -10.01 11.58 2.04
N ILE A 85 -10.85 12.58 2.32
CA ILE A 85 -11.88 13.06 1.40
C ILE A 85 -11.43 14.44 0.90
N THR A 86 -11.23 14.56 -0.41
CA THR A 86 -10.80 15.80 -1.06
C THR A 86 -12.02 16.63 -1.45
N ILE A 87 -12.02 17.91 -1.11
CA ILE A 87 -13.01 18.88 -1.59
C ILE A 87 -12.52 19.46 -2.92
N LEU A 88 -13.29 19.25 -3.98
CA LEU A 88 -13.06 19.82 -5.30
C LEU A 88 -13.91 21.09 -5.46
N ASN A 89 -13.26 22.19 -5.84
CA ASN A 89 -13.96 23.42 -6.20
C ASN A 89 -14.41 23.38 -7.68
N TYR A 90 -15.17 24.39 -8.11
CA TYR A 90 -15.65 24.52 -9.48
C TYR A 90 -14.55 24.34 -10.55
N ALA A 91 -13.38 24.94 -10.36
CA ALA A 91 -12.29 24.85 -11.34
C ALA A 91 -11.69 23.44 -11.41
N ASP A 92 -11.59 22.73 -10.29
CA ASP A 92 -11.17 21.33 -10.26
C ASP A 92 -12.15 20.43 -11.00
N ILE A 93 -13.46 20.63 -10.77
CA ILE A 93 -14.52 19.86 -11.41
C ILE A 93 -14.50 20.08 -12.93
N VAL A 94 -14.41 21.34 -13.37
CA VAL A 94 -14.31 21.71 -14.79
C VAL A 94 -13.10 21.03 -15.45
N ARG A 95 -11.91 21.14 -14.84
CA ARG A 95 -10.68 20.55 -15.39
C ARG A 95 -10.74 19.03 -15.53
N ARG A 96 -11.50 18.37 -14.66
CA ARG A 96 -11.55 16.90 -14.59
C ARG A 96 -12.66 16.28 -15.43
N LEU A 97 -13.82 16.92 -15.48
CA LEU A 97 -15.02 16.34 -16.10
C LEU A 97 -15.31 16.88 -17.49
N LEU A 98 -14.81 18.07 -17.83
CA LEU A 98 -15.05 18.64 -19.15
C LEU A 98 -13.88 18.33 -20.09
N PRO A 99 -14.14 17.72 -21.25
CA PRO A 99 -13.11 17.56 -22.27
C PRO A 99 -12.67 18.94 -22.78
N PRO A 100 -11.38 19.10 -23.15
CA PRO A 100 -10.85 20.37 -23.63
C PRO A 100 -11.45 20.83 -24.97
N SER A 101 -12.00 19.90 -25.76
CA SER A 101 -12.74 20.19 -27.01
C SER A 101 -14.24 20.24 -26.72
N GLY A 102 -14.72 21.45 -26.47
CA GLY A 102 -16.05 21.72 -25.96
C GLY A 102 -17.24 21.35 -26.87
N ASN A 103 -18.36 21.16 -26.17
CA ASN A 103 -19.73 21.52 -26.52
C ASN A 103 -20.66 20.51 -27.22
N ASP A 104 -20.17 19.43 -27.85
CA ASP A 104 -21.08 18.46 -28.52
C ASP A 104 -21.28 17.14 -27.78
N LEU A 105 -20.66 16.96 -26.61
CA LEU A 105 -20.87 15.75 -25.82
C LEU A 105 -22.09 15.91 -24.93
N ALA A 106 -23.01 14.95 -24.99
CA ALA A 106 -24.14 14.85 -24.08
C ALA A 106 -23.63 14.68 -22.63
N LEU A 107 -23.54 15.79 -21.89
CA LEU A 107 -23.19 15.78 -20.48
C LEU A 107 -24.32 15.19 -19.66
N ASP A 108 -23.96 14.39 -18.67
CA ASP A 108 -24.87 13.90 -17.64
C ASP A 108 -25.62 15.08 -16.99
N PRO A 109 -26.93 14.98 -16.75
CA PRO A 109 -27.71 16.05 -16.13
C PRO A 109 -27.12 16.55 -14.81
N GLY A 110 -26.59 15.67 -13.96
CA GLY A 110 -26.02 16.06 -12.67
C GLY A 110 -24.74 16.88 -12.80
N ILE A 111 -23.92 16.59 -13.82
CA ILE A 111 -22.73 17.40 -14.15
C ILE A 111 -23.17 18.77 -14.66
N ARG A 112 -24.17 18.82 -15.55
CA ARG A 112 -24.72 20.08 -16.07
C ARG A 112 -25.26 20.98 -14.97
N ASP A 113 -26.04 20.42 -14.05
CA ASP A 113 -26.63 21.16 -12.93
C ASP A 113 -25.53 21.72 -12.01
N CYS A 114 -24.49 20.93 -11.73
CA CYS A 114 -23.31 21.39 -11.00
C CYS A 114 -22.60 22.56 -11.71
N MET A 115 -22.46 22.50 -13.04
CA MET A 115 -21.84 23.59 -13.81
C MET A 115 -22.67 24.86 -13.78
N GLN A 116 -24.00 24.75 -13.85
CA GLN A 116 -24.91 25.89 -13.74
C GLN A 116 -24.88 26.52 -12.34
N ALA A 117 -24.69 25.72 -11.30
CA ALA A 117 -24.61 26.17 -9.91
C ALA A 117 -23.27 26.86 -9.55
N GLN A 118 -22.25 26.78 -10.41
CA GLN A 118 -20.95 27.44 -10.24
C GLN A 118 -20.32 27.20 -8.86
N THR A 119 -20.15 28.24 -8.04
CA THR A 119 -19.52 28.19 -6.72
C THR A 119 -20.37 27.49 -5.66
N ALA A 120 -21.67 27.32 -5.89
CA ALA A 120 -22.53 26.52 -5.02
C ALA A 120 -22.27 25.00 -5.20
N CYS A 121 -21.68 24.59 -6.33
CA CYS A 121 -21.29 23.20 -6.53
C CYS A 121 -19.95 22.87 -5.86
N ARG A 122 -19.95 21.76 -5.12
CA ARG A 122 -18.76 21.19 -4.48
C ARG A 122 -18.63 19.72 -4.88
N GLY A 123 -17.41 19.29 -5.19
CA GLY A 123 -17.12 17.87 -5.42
C GLY A 123 -16.50 17.26 -4.17
N PHE A 124 -16.90 16.03 -3.83
CA PHE A 124 -16.24 15.21 -2.83
C PHE A 124 -15.60 14.02 -3.54
N GLU A 125 -14.27 13.96 -3.49
CA GLU A 125 -13.50 12.84 -4.00
C GLU A 125 -12.99 11.98 -2.83
N ILE A 126 -13.29 10.69 -2.89
CA ILE A 126 -12.79 9.69 -1.96
C ILE A 126 -11.91 8.71 -2.74
N ASP A 127 -10.63 8.61 -2.40
CA ASP A 127 -9.69 7.62 -2.92
C ASP A 127 -9.19 6.76 -1.76
N GLN A 128 -9.80 5.59 -1.59
CA GLN A 128 -9.40 4.63 -0.58
C GLN A 128 -8.65 3.47 -1.22
N ARG A 129 -7.47 3.17 -0.67
CA ARG A 129 -6.66 2.03 -1.06
C ARG A 129 -6.25 1.23 0.17
N HIS A 130 -6.28 -0.09 0.03
CA HIS A 130 -5.71 -1.02 0.98
C HIS A 130 -4.77 -1.94 0.22
N ILE A 131 -3.48 -1.78 0.44
CA ILE A 131 -2.42 -2.50 -0.26
C ILE A 131 -1.53 -3.18 0.76
N ASP A 132 -1.42 -4.50 0.68
CA ASP A 132 -0.45 -5.32 1.41
C ASP A 132 0.68 -5.71 0.46
N ARG A 133 1.92 -5.42 0.85
CA ARG A 133 3.14 -5.80 0.14
C ARG A 133 3.93 -6.77 0.98
N LYS A 134 4.03 -8.00 0.48
CA LYS A 134 4.80 -9.06 1.10
C LYS A 134 6.00 -9.42 0.25
N ARG A 135 7.20 -9.29 0.84
CA ARG A 135 8.41 -9.83 0.23
C ARG A 135 8.47 -11.34 0.41
N VAL A 136 8.79 -12.04 -0.65
CA VAL A 136 8.92 -13.50 -0.70
C VAL A 136 10.26 -13.89 -1.33
N GLY A 137 10.75 -15.08 -1.01
CA GLY A 137 11.99 -15.62 -1.58
C GLY A 137 13.12 -15.83 -0.57
N ASN A 138 14.35 -15.91 -1.07
CA ASN A 138 15.53 -16.20 -0.26
C ASN A 138 16.10 -14.92 0.35
N PHE A 139 16.15 -14.87 1.69
CA PHE A 139 16.70 -13.74 2.44
C PHE A 139 18.09 -13.31 1.95
N TRP A 140 19.01 -14.25 1.67
CA TRP A 140 20.38 -13.92 1.24
C TRP A 140 20.44 -13.30 -0.14
N LEU A 141 19.56 -13.74 -1.06
CA LEU A 141 19.47 -13.14 -2.39
C LEU A 141 18.82 -11.74 -2.35
N ASP A 142 17.92 -11.48 -1.40
CA ASP A 142 17.33 -10.13 -1.20
C ASP A 142 18.29 -9.22 -0.43
N PHE A 143 19.00 -9.72 0.59
CA PHE A 143 19.97 -8.95 1.38
C PHE A 143 21.17 -8.51 0.55
N LEU A 144 21.69 -9.41 -0.29
CA LEU A 144 22.75 -9.08 -1.25
C LEU A 144 22.20 -8.45 -2.53
N ASP A 145 20.92 -8.08 -2.55
CA ASP A 145 20.18 -7.41 -3.64
C ASP A 145 20.18 -8.15 -4.99
N PHE A 146 20.66 -9.39 -5.07
CA PHE A 146 20.71 -10.18 -6.32
C PHE A 146 19.33 -10.44 -6.91
N ARG A 147 18.34 -10.70 -6.06
CA ARG A 147 16.96 -10.98 -6.48
C ARG A 147 15.98 -10.60 -5.39
N ARG A 148 14.98 -9.82 -5.77
CA ARG A 148 13.85 -9.45 -4.92
C ARG A 148 12.55 -9.81 -5.60
N GLU A 149 11.66 -10.46 -4.86
CA GLU A 149 10.30 -10.77 -5.31
C GLU A 149 9.31 -10.20 -4.30
N THR A 150 8.40 -9.36 -4.76
CA THR A 150 7.37 -8.73 -3.94
C THR A 150 6.01 -9.07 -4.51
N ILE A 151 5.18 -9.70 -3.67
CA ILE A 151 3.78 -9.94 -3.98
C ILE A 151 2.99 -8.78 -3.36
N THR A 152 2.28 -8.05 -4.21
CA THR A 152 1.39 -6.97 -3.80
C THR A 152 -0.05 -7.43 -3.97
N THR A 153 -0.83 -7.37 -2.89
CA THR A 153 -2.26 -7.70 -2.89
C THR A 153 -3.06 -6.52 -2.34
N GLY A 154 -4.32 -6.40 -2.71
CA GLY A 154 -5.16 -5.34 -2.15
C GLY A 154 -6.40 -5.01 -2.95
N TRP A 155 -6.95 -3.84 -2.68
CA TRP A 155 -8.07 -3.27 -3.42
C TRP A 155 -7.98 -1.74 -3.42
N ARG A 156 -8.64 -1.12 -4.39
CA ARG A 156 -8.77 0.33 -4.51
C ARG A 156 -10.19 0.71 -4.87
N PHE A 157 -10.71 1.75 -4.23
CA PHE A 157 -12.01 2.30 -4.51
C PHE A 157 -11.92 3.83 -4.61
N ASN A 158 -12.40 4.36 -5.72
CA ASN A 158 -12.44 5.78 -6.01
C ASN A 158 -13.91 6.17 -6.19
N MET A 159 -14.34 7.24 -5.54
CA MET A 159 -15.70 7.76 -5.68
C MET A 159 -15.68 9.27 -5.78
N LEU A 160 -16.48 9.81 -6.69
CA LEU A 160 -16.71 11.23 -6.88
C LEU A 160 -18.20 11.51 -6.70
N LEU A 161 -18.51 12.44 -5.80
CA LEU A 161 -19.85 12.97 -5.60
C LEU A 161 -19.84 14.46 -5.96
N LEU A 162 -20.83 14.93 -6.70
CA LEU A 162 -21.07 16.37 -6.87
C LEU A 162 -22.28 16.75 -6.03
N VAL A 163 -22.15 17.83 -5.28
CA VAL A 163 -23.15 18.33 -4.35
C VAL A 163 -23.48 19.77 -4.71
N VAL A 164 -24.77 20.06 -4.83
CA VAL A 164 -25.33 21.42 -4.99
C VAL A 164 -26.35 21.62 -3.88
N ASP A 165 -26.25 22.73 -3.15
CA ASP A 165 -27.20 23.13 -2.08
C ASP A 165 -27.60 21.97 -1.16
N ASP A 166 -26.61 21.25 -0.65
CA ASP A 166 -26.73 20.12 0.27
C ASP A 166 -27.34 18.82 -0.29
N ARG A 167 -27.50 18.71 -1.61
CA ARG A 167 -27.95 17.47 -2.28
C ARG A 167 -26.91 16.95 -3.25
N VAL A 168 -26.74 15.63 -3.29
CA VAL A 168 -25.93 14.97 -4.31
C VAL A 168 -26.64 15.09 -5.64
N VAL A 169 -26.03 15.72 -6.65
CA VAL A 169 -26.59 15.82 -8.01
C VAL A 169 -25.97 14.80 -8.96
N TYR A 170 -24.76 14.35 -8.68
CA TYR A 170 -24.04 13.38 -9.49
C TYR A 170 -23.21 12.45 -8.61
N LYS A 171 -23.09 11.18 -9.01
CA LYS A 171 -22.20 10.21 -8.38
C LYS A 171 -21.48 9.40 -9.45
N LEU A 172 -20.22 9.10 -9.21
CA LEU A 172 -19.39 8.23 -10.03
C LEU A 172 -18.49 7.42 -9.12
N TRP A 173 -18.22 6.17 -9.49
CA TRP A 173 -17.24 5.33 -8.81
C TRP A 173 -16.34 4.64 -9.81
N GLY A 174 -15.21 4.14 -9.32
CA GLY A 174 -14.28 3.30 -10.04
C GLY A 174 -13.29 2.67 -9.07
N GLY A 175 -12.30 1.97 -9.61
CA GLY A 175 -11.27 1.32 -8.80
C GLY A 175 -11.01 -0.12 -9.25
N GLN A 176 -10.37 -0.87 -8.37
CA GLN A 176 -9.95 -2.25 -8.60
C GLN A 176 -10.42 -3.09 -7.40
N PRO A 177 -11.37 -4.03 -7.60
CA PRO A 177 -11.88 -4.88 -6.52
C PRO A 177 -10.81 -5.82 -5.96
N GLU A 178 -9.88 -6.24 -6.83
CA GLU A 178 -8.74 -7.08 -6.49
C GLU A 178 -7.51 -6.56 -7.22
N ILE A 179 -6.43 -6.38 -6.47
CA ILE A 179 -5.09 -6.09 -6.95
C ILE A 179 -4.24 -7.31 -6.58
N SER A 180 -3.56 -7.88 -7.56
CA SER A 180 -2.62 -8.98 -7.38
C SER A 180 -1.49 -8.80 -8.38
N GLU A 181 -0.34 -8.33 -7.90
CA GLU A 181 0.83 -8.02 -8.70
C GLU A 181 2.05 -8.74 -8.14
N VAL A 182 2.87 -9.31 -9.04
CA VAL A 182 4.14 -9.95 -8.68
C VAL A 182 5.26 -9.16 -9.34
N GLU A 183 6.04 -8.46 -8.53
CA GLU A 183 7.20 -7.71 -8.99
C GLU A 183 8.47 -8.52 -8.72
N THR A 184 9.22 -8.85 -9.77
CA THR A 184 10.52 -9.53 -9.66
C THR A 184 11.63 -8.61 -10.14
N THR A 185 12.47 -8.15 -9.23
CA THR A 185 13.69 -7.41 -9.53
C THR A 185 14.88 -8.37 -9.52
N ARG A 186 15.72 -8.32 -10.55
CA ARG A 186 16.98 -9.09 -10.62
C ARG A 186 18.14 -8.14 -10.86
N ASN A 187 19.05 -8.06 -9.89
CA ASN A 187 20.27 -7.25 -10.01
C ASN A 187 21.46 -8.22 -10.08
N PRO A 188 21.87 -8.66 -11.29
CA PRO A 188 22.92 -9.67 -11.44
C PRO A 188 24.29 -9.24 -10.88
N LEU A 189 24.54 -7.93 -10.72
CA LEU A 189 25.77 -7.42 -10.11
C LEU A 189 25.61 -7.12 -8.60
N GLY A 190 24.42 -7.40 -8.04
CA GLY A 190 24.13 -7.26 -6.61
C GLY A 190 24.42 -5.84 -6.10
N PRO A 191 25.09 -5.68 -4.95
CA PRO A 191 25.29 -4.36 -4.33
C PRO A 191 26.09 -3.39 -5.22
N LEU A 192 26.90 -3.90 -6.15
CA LEU A 192 27.73 -3.09 -7.05
C LEU A 192 26.90 -2.36 -8.14
N GLN A 193 25.67 -2.80 -8.39
CA GLN A 193 24.82 -2.25 -9.45
C GLN A 193 24.20 -0.88 -9.09
N GLY A 194 24.10 -0.55 -7.79
CA GLY A 194 23.58 0.73 -7.30
C GLY A 194 24.61 1.85 -7.13
N PHE A 195 25.91 1.56 -7.16
CA PHE A 195 26.98 2.53 -6.87
C PHE A 195 27.11 3.66 -7.91
N GLY A 196 26.55 3.49 -9.11
CA GLY A 196 26.60 4.51 -10.16
C GLY A 196 25.63 5.69 -9.96
N GLN A 197 24.51 5.51 -9.26
CA GLN A 197 23.49 6.56 -9.09
C GLN A 197 23.72 7.44 -7.86
N SER A 198 24.37 6.92 -6.82
CA SER A 198 24.69 7.68 -5.60
C SER A 198 25.88 8.64 -5.74
N VAL A 199 26.76 8.42 -6.73
CA VAL A 199 27.97 9.24 -6.94
C VAL A 199 27.75 10.37 -7.94
N LEU A 200 26.76 10.26 -8.84
CA LEU A 200 26.48 11.27 -9.88
C LEU A 200 25.30 12.21 -9.57
N GLY A 201 24.68 12.11 -8.39
CA GLY A 201 23.48 12.86 -8.02
C GLY A 201 23.70 13.93 -6.95
N ARG A 202 24.71 14.79 -7.10
CA ARG A 202 24.82 16.09 -6.39
C ARG A 202 25.56 17.11 -7.26
N TYR A 203 24.87 17.65 -8.25
CA TYR A 203 25.04 19.03 -8.75
C TYR A 203 23.71 19.51 -9.30
#